data_AF-A0A8K0G0F6-F1
#
_entry.id   AF-A0A8K0G0F6-F1
#
_cell.length_a   1.000
_cell.length_b   1.000
_cell.length_c   1.000
_cell.angle_alpha   90.00
_cell.angle_beta   90.00
_cell.angle_gamma   90.00
#
_symmetry.space_group_name_H-M   'P 1'
#
loop_
_entity.id
_entity.type
_entity.pdbx_description
1 polymer ?
#
loop_
_entity_poly.entity_id
_entity_poly.type
_entity_poly.pdbx_seq_one_letter_code
_entity_poly.pdbx_strand_id
1 'polypeptide(L)'
;MGQSLNASYYIDGRPQLHRFTLDRYIALTKYNFGFCSFHLPIAASMYLTGICDAKLHKRVKTVLLELGHLFQAQKDFLDCFGDEMGTDISSGRCTWFLIAALERANPAQKQILEDHYGREDPESQQVVRHLYEQLNLSSQYLVYEGARLNLVRRLIEQIPNNIPHSLFANLIEFYR
;
A
#
# COMPACT_ATOMS: atom_id res chain seq x y z
N MET A 1 -13.90 8.65 3.64
CA MET A 1 -13.08 8.55 4.86
C MET A 1 -11.58 8.60 4.56
N GLY A 2 -11.03 7.83 3.61
CA GLY A 2 -9.58 7.88 3.36
C GLY A 2 -9.07 9.18 2.70
N GLN A 3 -9.85 9.83 1.82
CA GLN A 3 -9.48 11.16 1.28
C GLN A 3 -9.48 12.27 2.35
N SER A 4 -10.39 12.22 3.33
CA SER A 4 -10.43 13.21 4.43
C SER A 4 -9.32 13.00 5.45
N LEU A 5 -8.81 11.78 5.61
CA LEU A 5 -7.63 11.49 6.42
C LEU A 5 -6.40 12.20 5.84
N ASN A 6 -6.20 12.13 4.51
CA ASN A 6 -5.04 12.71 3.83
C ASN A 6 -4.89 14.22 4.05
N ALA A 7 -5.96 15.01 3.97
CA ALA A 7 -5.89 16.48 4.02
C ALA A 7 -5.32 17.02 5.35
N SER A 8 -5.54 16.31 6.47
CA SER A 8 -5.07 16.73 7.79
C SER A 8 -3.53 16.66 7.99
N TYR A 9 -2.83 16.08 7.01
CA TYR A 9 -1.38 15.86 7.06
C TYR A 9 -0.59 16.89 6.26
N TYR A 10 -1.28 17.81 5.59
CA TYR A 10 -0.66 18.89 4.84
C TYR A 10 -0.88 20.22 5.57
N ILE A 11 0.19 20.99 5.73
CA ILE A 11 0.15 22.37 6.23
C ILE A 11 0.70 23.24 5.10
N ASP A 12 -0.09 24.20 4.64
CA ASP A 12 0.23 25.08 3.50
C ASP A 12 0.68 24.30 2.24
N GLY A 13 0.00 23.18 1.97
CA GLY A 13 0.29 22.29 0.84
C GLY A 13 1.51 21.36 1.04
N ARG A 14 2.20 21.44 2.17
CA ARG A 14 3.38 20.59 2.45
C ARG A 14 3.08 19.40 3.35
N PRO A 15 3.56 18.19 3.00
CA PRO A 15 3.37 17.02 3.83
C PRO A 15 4.16 17.17 5.14
N GLN A 16 3.53 16.79 6.26
CA GLN A 16 4.16 16.76 7.57
C GLN A 16 4.70 15.35 7.84
N LEU A 17 5.97 15.07 7.54
CA LEU A 17 6.48 13.69 7.50
C LEU A 17 6.41 12.97 8.85
N HIS A 18 6.61 13.69 9.96
CA HIS A 18 6.43 13.15 11.32
C HIS A 18 5.02 12.61 11.60
N ARG A 19 4.02 13.03 10.80
CA ARG A 19 2.64 12.55 10.86
C ARG A 19 2.44 11.26 10.07
N PHE A 20 3.35 10.87 9.20
CA PHE A 20 3.23 9.63 8.45
C PHE A 20 3.76 8.47 9.29
N THR A 21 2.89 7.49 9.50
CA THR A 21 3.17 6.29 10.31
C THR A 21 2.66 5.07 9.57
N LEU A 22 3.22 3.90 9.89
CA LEU A 22 2.78 2.64 9.31
C LEU A 22 1.28 2.40 9.53
N ASP A 23 0.76 2.69 10.73
CA ASP A 23 -0.67 2.56 11.03
C ASP A 23 -1.55 3.43 10.14
N ARG A 24 -1.08 4.63 9.80
CA ARG A 24 -1.79 5.53 8.88
C ARG A 24 -1.72 5.05 7.46
N TYR A 25 -0.56 4.58 7.01
CA TYR A 25 -0.43 3.95 5.70
C TYR A 25 -1.42 2.78 5.58
N ILE A 26 -1.44 1.87 6.55
CA ILE A 26 -2.38 0.73 6.61
C ILE A 26 -3.84 1.21 6.61
N ALA A 27 -4.18 2.26 7.36
CA ALA A 27 -5.52 2.81 7.34
C ALA A 27 -5.90 3.36 5.96
N LEU A 28 -5.00 4.12 5.32
CA LEU A 28 -5.22 4.70 3.99
C LEU A 28 -5.39 3.61 2.94
N THR A 29 -4.49 2.62 2.90
CA THR A 29 -4.57 1.50 1.96
C THR A 29 -5.88 0.73 2.13
N LYS A 30 -6.30 0.48 3.37
CA LYS A 30 -7.55 -0.19 3.70
C LYS A 30 -8.78 0.58 3.20
N TYR A 31 -8.86 1.88 3.47
CA TYR A 31 -10.06 2.68 3.21
C TYR A 31 -10.14 3.27 1.80
N ASN A 32 -9.01 3.63 1.19
CA ASN A 32 -9.01 4.17 -0.17
C ASN A 32 -9.11 3.07 -1.22
N PHE A 33 -8.53 1.90 -0.94
CA PHE A 33 -8.34 0.88 -1.96
C PHE A 33 -8.89 -0.49 -1.58
N GLY A 34 -8.51 -1.03 -0.42
CA GLY A 34 -8.91 -2.37 0.00
C GLY A 34 -10.43 -2.58 0.06
N PHE A 35 -11.17 -1.61 0.61
CA PHE A 35 -12.62 -1.73 0.69
C PHE A 35 -13.33 -1.63 -0.66
N CYS A 36 -12.99 -0.61 -1.45
CA CYS A 36 -13.70 -0.32 -2.69
C CYS A 36 -13.31 -1.28 -3.82
N SER A 37 -12.01 -1.57 -3.98
CA SER A 37 -11.48 -2.34 -5.11
C SER A 37 -11.54 -3.85 -4.90
N PHE A 38 -11.45 -4.33 -3.65
CA PHE A 38 -11.39 -5.77 -3.36
C PHE A 38 -12.61 -6.25 -2.58
N HIS A 39 -12.87 -5.67 -1.39
CA HIS A 39 -13.91 -6.20 -0.50
C HIS A 39 -15.32 -6.06 -1.07
N LEU A 40 -15.71 -4.85 -1.50
CA LEU A 40 -17.07 -4.56 -1.94
C LEU A 40 -17.55 -5.45 -3.11
N PRO A 41 -16.81 -5.59 -4.24
CA PRO A 41 -17.28 -6.40 -5.37
C PRO A 41 -17.43 -7.89 -5.02
N ILE A 42 -16.53 -8.44 -4.20
CA ILE A 42 -16.60 -9.85 -3.80
C ILE A 42 -17.69 -10.07 -2.76
N ALA A 43 -17.82 -9.18 -1.76
CA ALA A 43 -18.89 -9.27 -0.76
C ALA A 43 -20.27 -9.16 -1.42
N ALA A 44 -20.45 -8.26 -2.39
CA ALA A 44 -21.68 -8.15 -3.18
C ALA A 44 -21.98 -9.46 -3.91
N SER A 45 -20.98 -10.05 -4.59
CA SER A 45 -21.12 -11.33 -5.28
C SER A 45 -21.47 -12.49 -4.33
N MET A 46 -20.90 -12.51 -3.13
CA MET A 46 -21.24 -13.49 -2.10
C MET A 46 -22.70 -13.37 -1.68
N TYR A 47 -23.20 -12.16 -1.42
CA TYR A 47 -24.62 -11.96 -1.08
C TYR A 47 -25.56 -12.32 -2.23
N LEU A 48 -25.21 -11.93 -3.47
CA LEU A 48 -26.01 -12.24 -4.67
C LEU A 48 -26.10 -13.74 -4.98
N THR A 49 -25.08 -14.52 -4.58
CA THR A 49 -25.07 -15.98 -4.72
C THR A 49 -25.61 -16.72 -3.48
N GLY A 50 -26.20 -15.99 -2.52
CA GLY A 50 -26.83 -16.56 -1.32
C GLY A 50 -25.86 -16.97 -0.21
N ILE A 51 -24.57 -16.61 -0.31
CA ILE A 51 -23.57 -16.84 0.73
C ILE A 51 -23.71 -15.73 1.78
N CYS A 52 -24.47 -16.00 2.84
CA CYS A 52 -24.75 -15.01 3.91
C CYS A 52 -24.02 -15.29 5.24
N ASP A 53 -23.14 -16.30 5.30
CA ASP A 53 -22.44 -16.66 6.54
C ASP A 53 -21.47 -15.55 6.98
N ALA A 54 -21.74 -14.94 8.13
CA ALA A 54 -20.98 -13.80 8.64
C ALA A 54 -19.51 -14.14 8.96
N LYS A 55 -19.21 -15.38 9.36
CA LYS A 55 -17.84 -15.81 9.67
C LYS A 55 -17.02 -15.93 8.38
N LEU A 56 -17.63 -16.46 7.32
CA LEU A 56 -17.05 -16.60 6.00
C LEU A 56 -16.80 -15.23 5.37
N HIS A 57 -17.78 -14.33 5.39
CA HIS A 57 -17.60 -12.93 4.98
C HIS A 57 -16.45 -12.26 5.72
N LYS A 58 -16.32 -12.49 7.04
CA LYS A 58 -15.20 -11.96 7.82
C LYS A 58 -13.85 -12.51 7.36
N ARG A 59 -13.75 -13.83 7.10
CA ARG A 59 -12.51 -14.45 6.59
C ARG A 59 -12.12 -13.92 5.21
N VAL A 60 -13.08 -13.88 4.29
CA VAL A 60 -12.89 -13.36 2.92
C VAL A 60 -12.47 -11.90 2.96
N LYS A 61 -13.14 -11.08 3.79
CA LYS A 61 -12.76 -9.69 4.02
C LYS A 61 -11.31 -9.55 4.47
N THR A 62 -10.84 -10.38 5.41
CA THR A 62 -9.45 -10.34 5.85
C THR A 62 -8.48 -10.58 4.68
N VAL A 63 -8.74 -11.60 3.84
CA VAL A 63 -7.91 -11.86 2.65
C VAL A 63 -7.92 -10.68 1.68
N LEU A 64 -9.10 -10.14 1.37
CA LEU A 64 -9.27 -9.06 0.41
C LEU A 64 -8.61 -7.75 0.86
N LEU A 65 -8.63 -7.46 2.16
CA LEU A 65 -7.93 -6.30 2.71
C LEU A 65 -6.41 -6.47 2.69
N GLU A 66 -5.88 -7.67 2.97
CA GLU A 66 -4.44 -7.94 2.82
C GLU A 66 -4.00 -7.87 1.34
N LEU A 67 -4.83 -8.34 0.40
CA LEU A 67 -4.60 -8.16 -1.03
C LEU A 67 -4.57 -6.68 -1.42
N GLY A 68 -5.52 -5.89 -0.91
CA GLY A 68 -5.52 -4.44 -1.15
C GLY A 68 -4.28 -3.74 -0.60
N HIS A 69 -3.75 -4.18 0.54
CA HIS A 69 -2.48 -3.67 1.09
C HIS A 69 -1.28 -4.05 0.23
N LEU A 70 -1.21 -5.30 -0.22
CA LEU A 70 -0.16 -5.78 -1.11
C LEU A 70 -0.14 -4.98 -2.41
N PHE A 71 -1.31 -4.79 -3.02
CA PHE A 71 -1.42 -4.05 -4.28
C PHE A 71 -1.03 -2.58 -4.14
N GLN A 72 -1.44 -1.92 -3.05
CA GLN A 72 -1.03 -0.52 -2.85
C GLN A 72 0.49 -0.42 -2.66
N ALA A 73 1.13 -1.35 -1.95
CA ALA A 73 2.58 -1.36 -1.82
C ALA A 73 3.27 -1.61 -3.17
N GLN A 74 2.72 -2.47 -4.02
CA GLN A 74 3.21 -2.69 -5.39
C GLN A 74 3.05 -1.44 -6.27
N LYS A 75 1.92 -0.74 -6.16
CA LYS A 75 1.72 0.54 -6.84
C LYS A 75 2.78 1.56 -6.40
N ASP A 76 3.06 1.66 -5.10
CA ASP A 76 4.09 2.54 -4.56
C ASP A 76 5.50 2.15 -5.07
N PHE A 77 5.76 0.85 -5.25
CA PHE A 77 7.00 0.35 -5.85
C PHE A 77 7.13 0.76 -7.32
N LEU A 78 6.10 0.53 -8.13
CA LEU A 78 6.10 0.86 -9.55
C LEU A 78 6.15 2.37 -9.79
N ASP A 79 5.50 3.17 -8.94
CA ASP A 79 5.56 4.65 -9.01
C ASP A 79 6.99 5.16 -8.77
N CYS A 80 7.75 4.51 -7.87
CA CYS A 80 9.11 4.94 -7.53
C CYS A 80 10.23 4.29 -8.38
N PHE A 81 10.10 3.01 -8.72
CA PHE A 81 11.14 2.18 -9.34
C PHE A 81 10.73 1.58 -10.69
N GLY A 82 9.54 1.93 -11.21
CA GLY A 82 9.13 1.56 -12.57
C GLY A 82 9.90 2.32 -13.65
N ASP A 83 9.51 2.05 -14.90
CA ASP A 83 10.17 2.60 -16.09
C ASP A 83 9.95 4.12 -16.23
N GLU A 84 8.78 4.60 -15.80
CA GLU A 84 8.44 6.03 -15.81
C GLU A 84 8.62 6.64 -14.42
N MET A 85 9.01 7.92 -14.38
CA MET A 85 9.10 8.66 -13.13
C MET A 85 7.67 8.92 -12.62
N GLY A 86 7.29 8.30 -11.51
CA GLY A 86 5.99 8.51 -10.89
C GLY A 86 5.84 9.85 -10.17
N THR A 87 4.75 9.98 -9.43
CA THR A 87 4.32 11.25 -8.80
C THR A 87 4.11 11.16 -7.30
N ASP A 88 4.07 9.94 -6.73
CA ASP A 88 5.04 9.64 -5.67
C ASP A 88 5.42 10.73 -4.66
N ILE A 89 6.71 10.99 -4.81
CA ILE A 89 7.54 11.87 -4.04
C ILE A 89 7.10 13.32 -4.22
N SER A 90 6.81 13.75 -5.45
CA SER A 90 6.48 15.16 -5.73
C SER A 90 5.14 15.58 -5.15
N SER A 91 4.14 14.71 -5.17
CA SER A 91 2.84 14.95 -4.52
C SER A 91 2.86 14.71 -3.00
N GLY A 92 3.98 14.23 -2.48
CA GLY A 92 4.19 14.05 -1.04
C GLY A 92 3.23 13.01 -0.44
N ARG A 93 2.89 11.94 -1.19
CA ARG A 93 1.93 10.94 -0.70
C ARG A 93 2.51 10.14 0.47
N CYS A 94 1.63 9.65 1.35
CA CYS A 94 2.03 8.67 2.36
C CYS A 94 2.17 7.28 1.71
N THR A 95 3.37 6.93 1.27
CA THR A 95 3.68 5.66 0.59
C THR A 95 4.40 4.67 1.49
N TRP A 96 4.43 3.39 1.10
CA TRP A 96 5.26 2.38 1.76
C TRP A 96 6.73 2.79 1.84
N PHE A 97 7.28 3.37 0.76
CA PHE A 97 8.68 3.78 0.67
C PHE A 97 9.02 4.90 1.64
N LEU A 98 8.14 5.89 1.78
CA LEU A 98 8.34 6.98 2.74
C LEU A 98 8.37 6.46 4.17
N ILE A 99 7.42 5.59 4.54
CA ILE A 99 7.39 4.97 5.87
C ILE A 99 8.67 4.15 6.11
N ALA A 100 9.03 3.29 5.15
CA ALA A 100 10.22 2.45 5.27
C ALA A 100 11.51 3.28 5.38
N ALA A 101 11.59 4.41 4.67
CA ALA A 101 12.70 5.35 4.76
C ALA A 101 12.76 6.05 6.12
N LEU A 102 11.65 6.58 6.63
CA LEU A 102 11.60 7.26 7.93
C LEU A 102 12.00 6.34 9.10
N GLU A 103 11.70 5.05 9.00
CA GLU A 103 12.11 4.05 10.00
C GLU A 103 13.62 3.77 9.99
N ARG A 104 14.27 3.87 8.83
CA ARG A 104 15.67 3.43 8.63
C ARG A 104 16.67 4.58 8.53
N ALA A 105 16.20 5.75 8.14
CA ALA A 105 17.02 6.93 7.93
C ALA A 105 17.66 7.40 9.24
N ASN A 106 18.94 7.75 9.16
CA ASN A 106 19.61 8.51 10.22
C ASN A 106 19.14 9.98 10.23
N PRO A 107 19.51 10.79 11.24
CA PRO A 107 19.04 12.19 11.32
C PRO A 107 19.35 13.04 10.08
N ALA A 108 20.51 12.87 9.44
CA ALA A 108 20.87 13.61 8.23
C ALA A 108 20.00 13.18 7.03
N GLN A 109 19.76 11.88 6.87
CA GLN A 109 18.87 11.34 5.84
C GLN A 109 17.41 11.75 6.05
N LYS A 110 16.95 11.87 7.30
CA LYS A 110 15.63 12.41 7.61
C LYS A 110 15.51 13.88 7.20
N GLN A 111 16.56 14.67 7.40
CA GLN A 111 16.58 16.05 6.92
C GLN A 111 16.46 16.13 5.40
N ILE A 112 17.13 15.25 4.65
CA ILE A 112 16.97 15.16 3.19
C ILE A 112 15.50 14.91 2.81
N LEU A 113 14.80 14.01 3.51
CA LEU A 113 13.37 13.78 3.27
C LEU A 113 12.54 15.04 3.56
N GLU A 114 12.76 15.73 4.67
CA GLU A 114 12.03 16.96 5.01
C GLU A 114 12.24 18.09 3.98
N ASP A 115 13.45 18.20 3.41
CA ASP A 115 13.78 19.26 2.47
C ASP A 115 13.17 19.02 1.07
N HIS A 116 13.17 17.76 0.62
CA HIS A 116 12.90 17.37 -0.76
C HIS A 116 11.58 16.60 -0.99
N TYR A 117 11.00 15.95 0.02
CA TYR A 117 9.75 15.20 -0.16
C TYR A 117 8.53 16.13 -0.30
N GLY A 118 7.64 15.85 -1.24
CA GLY A 118 6.49 16.71 -1.55
C GLY A 118 6.85 17.96 -2.35
N ARG A 119 7.94 17.92 -3.13
CA ARG A 119 8.37 19.00 -4.01
C ARG A 119 8.16 18.63 -5.47
N GLU A 120 7.57 19.53 -6.23
CA GLU A 120 7.25 19.30 -7.65
C GLU A 120 8.50 19.26 -8.54
N ASP A 121 9.63 19.81 -8.11
CA ASP A 121 10.84 19.86 -8.92
C ASP A 121 11.47 18.45 -9.12
N PRO A 122 11.95 18.13 -10.32
CA PRO A 122 12.55 16.82 -10.61
C PRO A 122 13.83 16.53 -9.83
N GLU A 123 14.59 17.57 -9.45
CA GLU A 123 15.84 17.40 -8.69
C GLU A 123 15.56 16.82 -7.29
N SER A 124 14.58 17.37 -6.58
CA SER A 124 14.14 16.85 -5.29
C SER A 124 13.63 15.42 -5.37
N GLN A 125 12.89 15.07 -6.44
CA GLN A 125 12.46 13.69 -6.67
C GLN A 125 13.65 12.74 -6.84
N GLN A 126 14.66 13.15 -7.60
CA GLN A 126 15.87 12.36 -7.81
C GLN A 126 16.69 12.19 -6.54
N VAL A 127 16.79 13.24 -5.71
CA VAL A 127 17.48 13.18 -4.40
C VAL A 127 16.81 12.16 -3.48
N VAL A 128 15.47 12.19 -3.36
CA VAL A 128 14.73 11.23 -2.54
C VAL A 128 14.86 9.81 -3.09
N ARG A 129 14.77 9.62 -4.41
CA ARG A 129 14.95 8.29 -5.03
C ARG A 129 16.34 7.73 -4.76
N HIS A 130 17.37 8.55 -4.89
CA HIS A 130 18.74 8.14 -4.55
C HIS A 130 18.87 7.76 -3.07
N LEU A 131 18.22 8.50 -2.17
CA LEU A 131 18.18 8.12 -0.76
C LEU A 131 17.49 6.76 -0.55
N TYR A 132 16.41 6.47 -1.27
CA TYR A 132 15.76 5.15 -1.21
C TYR A 132 16.65 4.01 -1.71
N GLU A 133 17.47 4.27 -2.73
CA GLU A 133 18.50 3.33 -3.22
C GLU A 133 19.59 3.11 -2.16
N GLN A 134 20.11 4.17 -1.53
CA GLN A 134 21.10 4.09 -0.45
C GLN A 134 20.59 3.29 0.76
N LEU A 135 19.28 3.42 1.06
CA LEU A 135 18.61 2.65 2.11
C LEU A 135 18.22 1.23 1.66
N ASN A 136 18.55 0.85 0.43
CA ASN A 136 18.27 -0.44 -0.18
C ASN A 136 16.77 -0.83 -0.12
N LEU A 137 15.87 0.15 -0.29
CA LEU A 137 14.44 -0.06 -0.08
C LEU A 137 13.80 -0.94 -1.15
N SER A 138 14.33 -0.97 -2.37
CA SER A 138 13.85 -1.87 -3.43
C SER A 138 14.01 -3.34 -3.03
N SER A 139 15.18 -3.75 -2.54
CA SER A 139 15.41 -5.10 -2.04
C SER A 139 14.52 -5.43 -0.84
N GLN A 140 14.32 -4.46 0.06
CA GLN A 140 13.45 -4.63 1.23
C GLN A 140 11.98 -4.81 0.82
N TYR A 141 11.53 -4.08 -0.20
CA TYR A 141 10.20 -4.25 -0.77
C TYR A 141 10.00 -5.67 -1.29
N LEU A 142 10.97 -6.24 -2.03
CA LEU A 142 10.84 -7.62 -2.55
C LEU A 142 10.70 -8.66 -1.43
N VAL A 143 11.44 -8.48 -0.32
CA VAL A 143 11.29 -9.34 0.87
C VAL A 143 9.91 -9.15 1.50
N TYR A 144 9.46 -7.91 1.65
CA TYR A 144 8.14 -7.56 2.18
C TYR A 144 7.01 -8.15 1.33
N GLU A 145 7.07 -8.00 0.02
CA GLU A 145 6.11 -8.52 -0.97
C GLU A 145 6.00 -10.04 -0.85
N GLY A 146 7.14 -10.74 -0.86
CA GLY A 146 7.17 -12.20 -0.73
C GLY A 146 6.56 -12.69 0.60
N ALA A 147 6.89 -12.03 1.71
CA ALA A 147 6.33 -12.36 3.02
C ALA A 147 4.81 -12.15 3.07
N ARG A 148 4.32 -11.04 2.49
CA ARG A 148 2.91 -10.69 2.46
C ARG A 148 2.11 -11.61 1.53
N LEU A 149 2.66 -11.95 0.36
CA LEU A 149 2.07 -12.92 -0.56
C LEU A 149 1.91 -14.30 0.09
N ASN A 150 2.92 -14.74 0.85
CA ASN A 150 2.84 -15.99 1.61
C ASN A 150 1.78 -15.94 2.72
N LEU A 151 1.62 -14.80 3.39
CA LEU A 151 0.52 -14.60 4.35
C LEU A 151 -0.84 -14.74 3.66
N VAL A 152 -1.05 -14.05 2.53
CA VAL A 152 -2.29 -14.10 1.76
C VAL A 152 -2.61 -15.53 1.33
N ARG A 153 -1.63 -16.28 0.80
CA ARG A 153 -1.80 -17.70 0.43
C ARG A 153 -2.29 -18.55 1.60
N ARG A 154 -1.65 -18.43 2.77
CA ARG A 154 -2.07 -19.15 3.99
C ARG A 154 -3.48 -18.77 4.46
N LEU A 155 -3.90 -17.53 4.26
CA LEU A 155 -5.25 -17.09 4.61
C LEU A 155 -6.30 -17.65 3.63
N ILE A 156 -5.96 -17.76 2.33
CA ILE A 156 -6.83 -18.37 1.31
C ILE A 156 -7.04 -19.86 1.61
N GLU A 157 -6.01 -20.59 2.02
CA GLU A 157 -6.11 -22.01 2.42
C GLU A 157 -7.12 -22.26 3.55
N GLN A 158 -7.41 -21.23 4.38
CA GLN A 158 -8.38 -21.31 5.48
C GLN A 158 -9.82 -21.00 5.05
N ILE A 159 -10.04 -20.65 3.78
CA ILE A 159 -11.36 -20.42 3.19
C ILE A 159 -11.94 -21.77 2.76
N PRO A 160 -13.19 -22.11 3.12
CA PRO A 160 -13.83 -23.33 2.66
C PRO A 160 -14.02 -23.36 1.13
N ASN A 161 -14.08 -24.55 0.54
CA ASN A 161 -14.15 -24.76 -0.92
C ASN A 161 -15.45 -24.25 -1.57
N ASN A 162 -16.43 -23.79 -0.80
CA ASN A 162 -17.64 -23.14 -1.33
C ASN A 162 -17.35 -21.75 -1.92
N ILE A 163 -16.14 -21.21 -1.70
CA ILE A 163 -15.60 -20.09 -2.45
C ILE A 163 -14.43 -20.60 -3.29
N PRO A 164 -14.46 -20.47 -4.63
CA PRO A 164 -13.38 -20.92 -5.47
C PRO A 164 -12.06 -20.21 -5.11
N HIS A 165 -11.04 -20.94 -4.69
CA HIS A 165 -9.73 -20.34 -4.38
C HIS A 165 -9.08 -19.69 -5.60
N SER A 166 -9.42 -20.17 -6.80
CA SER A 166 -9.00 -19.58 -8.09
C SER A 166 -9.44 -18.11 -8.23
N LEU A 167 -10.52 -17.69 -7.56
CA LEU A 167 -10.92 -16.28 -7.51
C LEU A 167 -9.78 -15.41 -6.96
N PHE A 168 -9.17 -15.82 -5.85
CA PHE A 168 -8.09 -15.07 -5.22
C PHE A 168 -6.79 -15.18 -6.00
N ALA A 169 -6.52 -16.34 -6.61
CA ALA A 169 -5.37 -16.51 -7.50
C ALA A 169 -5.46 -15.57 -8.70
N ASN A 170 -6.62 -15.49 -9.35
CA ASN A 170 -6.86 -14.58 -10.47
C ASN A 170 -6.71 -13.12 -10.06
N LEU A 171 -7.15 -12.74 -8.85
CA LEU A 171 -6.92 -11.38 -8.33
C LEU A 171 -5.42 -11.12 -8.15
N ILE A 172 -4.66 -12.06 -7.60
CA ILE A 172 -3.20 -11.91 -7.45
C ILE A 172 -2.52 -11.74 -8.81
N GLU A 173 -2.93 -12.51 -9.82
CA GLU A 173 -2.35 -12.44 -11.17
C GLU A 173 -2.75 -11.17 -11.92
N PHE A 174 -4.04 -10.79 -11.87
CA PHE A 174 -4.54 -9.59 -12.56
C PHE A 174 -3.84 -8.30 -12.10
N TYR A 175 -3.42 -8.29 -10.84
CA TYR A 175 -2.82 -7.13 -10.20
C TYR A 175 -1.29 -7.20 -10.14
N ARG A 176 -0.66 -8.21 -10.76
CA ARG A 176 0.79 -8.36 -10.87
C ARG A 176 1.33 -7.72 -12.14
#